data_AF-A0A7W6GI80-F1
#
_entry.id   AF-A0A7W6GI80-F1
#
_cell.length_a   1.000
_cell.length_b   1.000
_cell.length_c   1.000
_cell.angle_alpha   90.00
_cell.angle_beta   90.00
_cell.angle_gamma   90.00
#
_symmetry.space_group_name_H-M   'P 1'
#
loop_
_entity.id
_entity.type
_entity.pdbx_description
1 polymer ?
#
loop_
_entity_poly.entity_id
_entity_poly.type
_entity_poly.pdbx_seq_one_letter_code
_entity_poly.pdbx_strand_id
1 'polypeptide(L)'
;MRSKANCPAEAKFERLASLFRRGECPVQNPMDGAAQALSTRAGHETIRRRDREFVHPREGAFAMKGRVLAVASGGGHWIQMRRLMPAFEGMDVAFVSVSPDYAADVPGHRFYPVRNAHRFDKASFAVLIGQLAWILLRERPNTVISTGAAPGLVCLALAKFLVRAETVWIDSIANCEQLSSSGLQARRVADVWLTQWPQLQGQQGPDYWGAVL
;
A
#
# COMPACT_ATOMS: atom_id res chain seq x y z
N MET A 1 -13.39 4.89 38.92
CA MET A 1 -13.06 3.86 37.91
C MET A 1 -14.05 3.98 36.75
N ARG A 2 -13.67 4.64 35.65
CA ARG A 2 -14.50 4.68 34.43
C ARG A 2 -13.95 3.63 33.46
N SER A 3 -14.82 2.70 33.09
CA SER A 3 -14.61 1.68 32.06
C SER A 3 -14.12 2.34 30.76
N LYS A 4 -12.98 1.87 30.24
CA LYS A 4 -12.50 2.22 28.89
C LYS A 4 -13.46 1.57 27.89
N ALA A 5 -14.41 2.34 27.38
CA ALA A 5 -15.18 1.95 26.21
C ALA A 5 -14.21 1.82 25.03
N ASN A 6 -14.09 0.62 24.49
CA ASN A 6 -13.23 0.27 23.36
C ASN A 6 -13.62 1.14 22.16
N CYS A 7 -12.70 1.98 21.67
CA CYS A 7 -13.00 2.91 20.58
C CYS A 7 -13.14 2.14 19.25
N PRO A 8 -14.14 2.41 18.40
CA PRO A 8 -14.32 1.74 17.10
C PRO A 8 -13.11 1.87 16.16
N ALA A 9 -12.25 2.87 16.37
CA ALA A 9 -10.99 3.03 15.65
C ALA A 9 -9.94 2.01 16.11
N GLU A 10 -9.77 1.82 17.43
CA GLU A 10 -8.79 0.89 18.01
C GLU A 10 -9.01 -0.55 17.52
N ALA A 11 -10.29 -0.98 17.38
CA ALA A 11 -10.63 -2.30 16.86
C ALA A 11 -10.27 -2.49 15.37
N LYS A 12 -10.35 -1.44 14.54
CA LYS A 12 -9.97 -1.49 13.12
C LYS A 12 -8.45 -1.50 12.93
N PHE A 13 -7.72 -0.81 13.80
CA PHE A 13 -6.25 -0.82 13.85
C PHE A 13 -5.70 -2.16 14.33
N GLU A 14 -6.26 -2.74 15.40
CA GLU A 14 -5.93 -4.09 15.83
C GLU A 14 -6.24 -5.13 14.75
N ARG A 15 -7.30 -4.90 13.96
CA ARG A 15 -7.59 -5.72 12.78
C ARG A 15 -6.46 -5.62 11.77
N LEU A 16 -6.08 -4.44 11.29
CA LEU A 16 -4.97 -4.28 10.34
C LEU A 16 -3.65 -4.87 10.87
N ALA A 17 -3.32 -4.60 12.13
CA ALA A 17 -2.15 -5.16 12.80
C ALA A 17 -2.25 -6.69 12.99
N SER A 18 -3.45 -7.26 13.14
CA SER A 18 -3.68 -8.70 13.20
C SER A 18 -3.63 -9.37 11.82
N LEU A 19 -4.10 -8.70 10.76
CA LEU A 19 -4.00 -9.14 9.36
C LEU A 19 -2.52 -9.14 8.95
N PHE A 20 -1.76 -8.12 9.35
CA PHE A 20 -0.30 -8.05 9.18
C PHE A 20 0.48 -9.05 10.05
N ARG A 21 -0.09 -9.54 11.16
CA ARG A 21 0.54 -10.55 12.04
C ARG A 21 0.11 -12.00 11.73
N ARG A 22 -1.03 -12.22 11.07
CA ARG A 22 -1.63 -13.56 10.86
C ARG A 22 -1.91 -13.92 9.40
N GLY A 23 -1.79 -13.00 8.44
CA GLY A 23 -2.04 -13.30 7.02
C GLY A 23 -3.50 -13.63 6.68
N GLU A 24 -4.44 -13.45 7.60
CA GLU A 24 -5.87 -13.64 7.33
C GLU A 24 -6.41 -12.38 6.63
N CYS A 25 -7.47 -12.53 5.82
CA CYS A 25 -8.26 -11.46 5.22
C CYS A 25 -9.71 -11.70 5.65
N PRO A 26 -10.46 -10.73 6.20
CA PRO A 26 -11.81 -10.98 6.63
C PRO A 26 -12.78 -10.50 5.56
N VAL A 27 -13.14 -11.38 4.64
CA VAL A 27 -14.32 -11.19 3.78
C VAL A 27 -15.54 -11.62 4.59
N GLN A 28 -16.25 -10.65 5.17
CA GLN A 28 -17.69 -10.85 5.44
C GLN A 28 -18.42 -10.39 4.19
N ASN A 29 -18.88 -11.34 3.39
CA ASN A 29 -19.73 -11.11 2.24
C ASN A 29 -21.19 -11.08 2.73
N PRO A 30 -21.95 -9.97 2.62
CA PRO A 30 -23.38 -10.01 2.83
C PRO A 30 -24.09 -9.83 1.49
N MET A 31 -23.88 -10.71 0.50
CA MET A 31 -24.74 -10.80 -0.69
C MET A 31 -24.71 -12.23 -1.27
N ASP A 32 -25.08 -13.23 -0.46
CA ASP A 32 -25.67 -14.46 -0.99
C ASP A 32 -27.17 -14.20 -1.16
N GLY A 33 -27.56 -13.82 -2.39
CA GLY A 33 -28.96 -13.59 -2.71
C GLY A 33 -29.16 -13.03 -4.10
N ALA A 34 -29.47 -13.92 -5.04
CA ALA A 34 -30.01 -13.66 -6.39
C ALA A 34 -29.03 -13.20 -7.48
N ALA A 35 -28.57 -14.17 -8.29
CA ALA A 35 -28.64 -14.10 -9.77
C ALA A 35 -28.17 -15.42 -10.40
N GLN A 36 -28.99 -16.47 -10.28
CA GLN A 36 -29.03 -17.51 -11.32
C GLN A 36 -29.96 -17.00 -12.42
N ALA A 37 -29.43 -16.82 -13.64
CA ALA A 37 -30.06 -17.17 -14.93
C ALA A 37 -29.49 -16.36 -16.12
N LEU A 38 -29.01 -17.12 -17.12
CA LEU A 38 -29.11 -16.86 -18.57
C LEU A 38 -28.27 -15.73 -19.21
N SER A 39 -27.28 -16.08 -20.05
CA SER A 39 -27.49 -16.28 -21.51
C SER A 39 -26.25 -15.99 -22.38
N THR A 40 -25.89 -17.01 -23.19
CA THR A 40 -25.34 -17.03 -24.56
C THR A 40 -24.15 -16.17 -25.04
N ARG A 41 -23.12 -16.91 -25.46
CA ARG A 41 -22.27 -16.82 -26.69
C ARG A 41 -22.23 -15.49 -27.47
N ALA A 42 -21.01 -14.96 -27.64
CA ALA A 42 -20.46 -14.57 -28.95
C ALA A 42 -18.93 -14.49 -28.86
N GLY A 43 -18.24 -15.14 -29.79
CA GLY A 43 -16.78 -15.07 -29.90
C GLY A 43 -16.32 -13.78 -30.59
N HIS A 44 -15.14 -13.31 -30.20
CA HIS A 44 -14.20 -12.63 -31.08
C HIS A 44 -12.79 -12.80 -30.49
N GLU A 45 -11.94 -13.47 -31.25
CA GLU A 45 -10.49 -13.55 -31.01
C GLU A 45 -9.86 -12.17 -31.24
N THR A 46 -9.22 -11.63 -30.20
CA THR A 46 -8.27 -10.52 -30.38
C THR A 46 -7.10 -10.68 -29.41
N ILE A 47 -5.93 -11.03 -29.97
CA ILE A 47 -4.56 -10.65 -29.57
C ILE A 47 -4.20 -10.84 -28.08
N ARG A 48 -3.47 -11.93 -27.80
CA ARG A 48 -2.82 -12.22 -26.51
C ARG A 48 -1.79 -11.14 -26.13
N ARG A 49 -2.20 -10.10 -25.39
CA ARG A 49 -1.30 -9.44 -24.43
C ARG A 49 -1.33 -10.27 -23.15
N ARG A 50 -0.14 -10.55 -22.59
CA ARG A 50 -0.04 -11.26 -21.30
C ARG A 50 -0.53 -10.33 -20.19
N ASP A 51 -1.84 -10.21 -20.05
CA ASP A 51 -2.45 -9.75 -18.81
C ASP A 51 -2.15 -10.85 -17.79
N ARG A 52 -1.14 -10.63 -16.94
CA ARG A 52 -1.05 -11.41 -15.71
C ARG A 52 -2.32 -11.10 -14.93
N GLU A 53 -3.21 -12.08 -14.85
CA GLU A 53 -4.34 -12.05 -13.94
C GLU A 53 -3.81 -11.64 -12.57
N PHE A 54 -4.39 -10.57 -11.99
CA PHE A 54 -4.01 -10.12 -10.66
C PHE A 54 -4.66 -11.12 -9.71
N VAL A 55 -3.90 -12.15 -9.36
CA VAL A 55 -4.34 -13.15 -8.40
C VAL A 55 -4.23 -12.50 -7.04
N HIS A 56 -5.38 -12.24 -6.40
CA HIS A 56 -5.41 -11.83 -5.00
C HIS A 56 -4.56 -12.82 -4.19
N PRO A 57 -3.68 -12.34 -3.29
CA PRO A 57 -2.88 -13.22 -2.45
C PRO A 57 -3.79 -14.27 -1.79
N ARG A 58 -3.40 -15.55 -1.87
CA ARG A 58 -4.13 -16.64 -1.21
C ARG A 58 -4.27 -16.31 0.29
N GLU A 59 -5.46 -16.51 0.83
CA GLU A 59 -5.75 -16.39 2.27
C GLU A 59 -4.67 -17.13 3.08
N GLY A 60 -4.01 -16.42 4.02
CA GLY A 60 -3.21 -17.03 5.08
C GLY A 60 -1.70 -16.77 5.10
N ALA A 61 -1.10 -15.83 4.35
CA ALA A 61 0.38 -15.75 4.30
C ALA A 61 1.04 -14.36 4.28
N PHE A 62 0.39 -13.30 4.78
CA PHE A 62 1.08 -12.03 5.00
C PHE A 62 1.49 -11.87 6.47
N ALA A 63 2.75 -12.15 6.77
CA ALA A 63 3.34 -11.85 8.06
C ALA A 63 4.38 -10.75 7.83
N MET A 64 4.10 -9.54 8.33
CA MET A 64 5.07 -8.44 8.45
C MET A 64 6.17 -8.81 9.45
N LYS A 65 6.98 -9.82 9.10
CA LYS A 65 8.16 -10.24 9.84
C LYS A 65 9.37 -9.64 9.13
N GLY A 66 10.01 -8.68 9.78
CA GLY A 66 11.29 -8.16 9.35
C GLY A 66 11.33 -6.64 9.21
N ARG A 67 12.34 -6.17 8.49
CA ARG A 67 12.62 -4.75 8.31
C ARG A 67 11.64 -4.12 7.34
N VAL A 68 11.01 -3.03 7.74
CA VAL A 68 9.97 -2.33 6.95
C VAL A 68 10.52 -1.01 6.44
N LEU A 69 10.25 -0.72 5.16
CA LEU A 69 10.47 0.61 4.58
C LEU A 69 9.12 1.28 4.33
N ALA A 70 8.82 2.30 5.11
CA ALA A 70 7.60 3.09 5.01
C ALA A 70 7.85 4.35 4.15
N VAL A 71 7.20 4.44 3.00
CA VAL A 71 7.45 5.46 1.99
C VAL A 71 6.20 6.30 1.78
N ALA A 72 6.33 7.61 1.93
CA ALA A 72 5.24 8.53 1.60
C ALA A 72 5.81 9.81 1.01
N SER A 73 5.09 10.40 0.06
CA SER A 73 5.36 11.80 -0.32
C SER A 73 5.01 12.75 0.84
N GLY A 74 5.08 14.06 0.62
CA GLY A 74 4.77 15.05 1.66
C GLY A 74 3.26 15.25 1.90
N GLY A 75 2.93 16.18 2.79
CA GLY A 75 1.56 16.66 3.00
C GLY A 75 0.61 15.55 3.45
N GLY A 76 -0.55 15.43 2.80
CA GLY A 76 -1.60 14.47 3.18
C GLY A 76 -1.13 13.01 3.19
N HIS A 77 -0.24 12.61 2.30
CA HIS A 77 0.30 11.24 2.27
C HIS A 77 1.18 10.94 3.49
N TRP A 78 1.99 11.92 3.92
CA TRP A 78 2.80 11.80 5.14
C TRP A 78 1.92 11.73 6.39
N ILE A 79 0.89 12.58 6.49
CA ILE A 79 -0.09 12.52 7.59
C ILE A 79 -0.74 11.13 7.67
N GLN A 80 -1.13 10.58 6.53
CA GLN A 80 -1.70 9.23 6.44
C GLN A 80 -0.70 8.15 6.85
N MET A 81 0.57 8.26 6.44
CA MET A 81 1.62 7.32 6.86
C MET A 81 1.82 7.32 8.38
N ARG A 82 1.79 8.50 9.01
CA ARG A 82 1.92 8.60 10.47
C ARG A 82 0.76 7.95 11.22
N ARG A 83 -0.44 7.91 10.64
CA ARG A 83 -1.58 7.19 11.24
C ARG A 83 -1.39 5.68 11.25
N LEU A 84 -0.49 5.14 10.41
CA LEU A 84 -0.10 3.73 10.41
C LEU A 84 0.98 3.40 11.45
N MET A 85 1.59 4.38 12.13
CA MET A 85 2.67 4.13 13.10
C MET A 85 2.33 3.09 14.19
N PRO A 86 1.10 3.05 14.76
CA PRO A 86 0.75 2.01 15.72
C PRO A 86 0.86 0.59 15.14
N ALA A 87 0.65 0.42 13.83
CA ALA A 87 0.81 -0.88 13.17
C ALA A 87 2.28 -1.30 13.00
N PHE A 88 3.22 -0.37 13.19
CA PHE A 88 4.66 -0.60 13.12
C PHE A 88 5.31 -0.83 14.50
N GLU A 89 4.55 -0.82 15.59
CA GLU A 89 5.08 -1.03 16.94
C GLU A 89 5.83 -2.37 17.05
N GLY A 90 7.06 -2.30 17.56
CA GLY A 90 7.94 -3.47 17.70
C GLY A 90 8.62 -3.94 16.40
N MET A 91 8.43 -3.24 15.27
CA MET A 91 9.08 -3.55 14.00
C MET A 91 10.33 -2.69 13.76
N ASP A 92 11.29 -3.21 12.99
CA ASP A 92 12.45 -2.44 12.52
C ASP A 92 12.05 -1.59 11.31
N VAL A 93 11.65 -0.33 11.54
CA VAL A 93 11.10 0.54 10.50
C VAL A 93 12.02 1.70 10.15
N ALA A 94 12.21 1.90 8.85
CA ALA A 94 12.79 3.10 8.27
C ALA A 94 11.74 3.86 7.45
N PHE A 95 11.78 5.19 7.48
CA PHE A 95 10.87 6.08 6.77
C PHE A 95 11.55 6.80 5.62
N VAL A 96 10.81 7.03 4.55
CA VAL A 96 11.26 7.81 3.38
C VAL A 96 10.21 8.86 3.06
N SER A 97 10.62 10.13 2.97
CA SER A 97 9.74 11.20 2.51
C SER A 97 10.51 12.37 1.86
N VAL A 98 9.80 13.40 1.40
CA VAL A 98 10.36 14.45 0.53
C VAL A 98 10.94 15.67 1.26
N SER A 99 10.70 15.79 2.57
CA SER A 99 11.25 16.87 3.40
C SER A 99 12.05 16.28 4.57
N PRO A 100 13.26 16.77 4.86
CA PRO A 100 14.02 16.38 6.05
C PRO A 100 13.30 16.73 7.36
N ASP A 101 12.43 17.74 7.37
CA ASP A 101 11.72 18.19 8.57
C ASP A 101 10.80 17.10 9.16
N TYR A 102 10.31 16.20 8.30
CA TYR A 102 9.47 15.07 8.72
C TYR A 102 10.21 14.04 9.58
N ALA A 103 11.56 14.09 9.65
CA ALA A 103 12.31 13.26 10.59
C ALA A 103 11.91 13.53 12.05
N ALA A 104 11.52 14.77 12.37
CA ALA A 104 11.06 15.14 13.71
C ALA A 104 9.73 14.46 14.10
N ASP A 105 8.93 14.03 13.12
CA ASP A 105 7.65 13.35 13.38
C ASP A 105 7.82 11.86 13.74
N VAL A 106 8.99 11.27 13.48
CA VAL A 106 9.28 9.84 13.71
C VAL A 106 10.55 9.65 14.55
N PRO A 107 10.59 10.22 15.77
CA PRO A 107 11.77 10.15 16.61
C PRO A 107 12.13 8.68 16.94
N GLY A 108 13.41 8.36 16.86
CA GLY A 108 13.91 7.00 17.09
C GLY A 108 13.89 6.07 15.88
N HIS A 109 13.33 6.50 14.75
CA HIS A 109 13.38 5.74 13.49
C HIS A 109 14.42 6.29 12.53
N ARG A 110 14.93 5.42 11.65
CA ARG A 110 15.76 5.85 10.52
C ARG A 110 14.88 6.61 9.55
N PHE A 111 15.34 7.78 9.09
CA PHE A 111 14.60 8.62 8.15
C PHE A 111 15.49 9.03 6.99
N TYR A 112 14.94 8.92 5.78
CA TYR A 112 15.64 9.22 4.54
C TYR A 112 14.87 10.28 3.73
N PRO A 113 15.35 11.53 3.68
CA PRO A 113 14.79 12.53 2.78
C PRO A 113 15.18 12.20 1.33
N VAL A 114 14.20 12.25 0.43
CA VAL A 114 14.40 12.08 -1.01
C VAL A 114 13.94 13.32 -1.76
N ARG A 115 14.43 13.49 -2.99
CA ARG A 115 14.03 14.63 -3.81
C ARG A 115 12.53 14.59 -4.10
N ASN A 116 11.85 15.71 -3.91
CA ASN A 116 10.50 15.90 -4.41
C ASN A 116 10.54 16.00 -5.95
N ALA A 117 10.30 14.88 -6.64
CA ALA A 117 10.32 14.85 -8.10
C ALA A 117 8.91 14.98 -8.66
N HIS A 118 8.73 15.92 -9.59
CA HIS A 118 7.54 15.98 -10.42
C HIS A 118 7.75 15.15 -11.69
N ARG A 119 6.68 14.50 -12.19
CA ARG A 119 6.74 13.61 -13.38
C ARG A 119 7.28 14.27 -14.66
N PHE A 120 7.31 15.60 -14.71
CA PHE A 120 7.79 16.38 -15.86
C PHE A 120 9.26 16.80 -15.74
N ASP A 121 9.86 16.69 -14.56
CA ASP A 121 11.29 16.94 -14.35
C ASP A 121 12.06 15.61 -14.35
N LYS A 122 12.53 15.23 -15.54
CA LYS A 122 13.25 13.97 -15.77
C LYS A 122 14.53 13.86 -14.95
N ALA A 123 15.23 14.98 -14.71
CA ALA A 123 16.47 14.98 -13.94
C ALA A 123 16.20 14.78 -12.44
N SER A 124 15.17 15.45 -11.91
CA SER A 124 14.72 15.21 -10.54
C SER A 124 14.22 13.79 -10.33
N PHE A 125 13.52 13.24 -11.32
CA PHE A 125 13.02 11.86 -11.27
C PHE A 125 14.16 10.82 -11.30
N ALA A 126 15.19 11.02 -12.13
CA ALA A 126 16.36 10.14 -12.17
C ALA A 126 17.10 10.09 -10.83
N VAL A 127 17.25 11.24 -10.16
CA VAL A 127 17.86 11.28 -8.82
C VAL A 127 16.97 10.62 -7.77
N LEU A 128 15.65 10.82 -7.83
CA LEU A 128 14.73 10.11 -6.94
C LEU A 128 14.90 8.59 -7.09
N ILE A 129 14.97 8.08 -8.32
CA ILE A 129 15.21 6.65 -8.58
C ILE A 129 16.54 6.20 -7.97
N GLY A 130 17.63 6.95 -8.19
CA GLY A 130 18.94 6.63 -7.64
C GLY A 130 18.96 6.62 -6.10
N GLN A 131 18.33 7.61 -5.46
CA GLN A 131 18.19 7.68 -4.02
C GLN A 131 17.39 6.50 -3.46
N LEU A 132 16.23 6.19 -4.05
CA LEU A 132 15.40 5.07 -3.63
C LEU A 132 16.11 3.73 -3.82
N ALA A 133 16.82 3.54 -4.93
CA ALA A 133 17.60 2.33 -5.18
C ALA A 133 18.72 2.15 -4.13
N TRP A 134 19.45 3.22 -3.80
CA TRP A 134 20.47 3.18 -2.75
C TRP A 134 19.87 2.86 -1.37
N ILE A 135 18.76 3.50 -1.00
CA ILE A 135 18.05 3.24 0.26
C ILE A 135 17.62 1.77 0.34
N LEU A 136 17.01 1.24 -0.72
CA LEU A 136 16.55 -0.16 -0.78
C LEU A 136 17.71 -1.15 -0.65
N LEU A 137 18.83 -0.91 -1.33
CA LEU A 137 20.00 -1.80 -1.26
C LEU A 137 20.74 -1.74 0.09
N ARG A 138 20.68 -0.58 0.76
CA ARG A 138 21.25 -0.37 2.10
C ARG A 138 20.37 -0.97 3.19
N GLU A 139 19.08 -0.61 3.21
CA GLU A 139 18.14 -1.08 4.21
C GLU A 139 17.79 -2.55 3.99
N ARG A 140 17.69 -3.03 2.75
CA ARG A 140 17.22 -4.40 2.43
C ARG A 140 15.93 -4.77 3.17
N PRO A 141 14.85 -3.98 3.00
CA PRO A 141 13.61 -4.26 3.68
C PRO A 141 13.01 -5.59 3.20
N ASN A 142 12.32 -6.28 4.10
CA ASN A 142 11.48 -7.42 3.77
C ASN A 142 10.16 -6.94 3.15
N THR A 143 9.66 -5.80 3.62
CA THR A 143 8.41 -5.21 3.13
C THR A 143 8.55 -3.71 2.91
N VAL A 144 7.96 -3.22 1.82
CA VAL A 144 7.82 -1.79 1.53
C VAL A 144 6.36 -1.41 1.50
N ILE A 145 5.99 -0.41 2.30
CA ILE A 145 4.61 0.09 2.42
C ILE A 145 4.55 1.55 1.94
N SER A 146 3.52 1.86 1.17
CA SER A 146 3.28 3.20 0.63
C SER A 146 1.85 3.66 0.88
N THR A 147 1.67 4.91 1.32
CA THR A 147 0.35 5.58 1.38
C THR A 147 0.03 6.35 0.10
N GLY A 148 0.66 5.97 -1.01
CA GLY A 148 0.39 6.45 -2.35
C GLY A 148 1.37 7.49 -2.89
N ALA A 149 0.96 8.16 -3.97
CA ALA A 149 1.75 9.07 -4.81
C ALA A 149 2.86 8.42 -5.66
N ALA A 150 3.41 9.21 -6.59
CA ALA A 150 4.42 8.75 -7.54
C ALA A 150 5.72 8.23 -6.88
N PRO A 151 6.31 8.88 -5.86
CA PRO A 151 7.50 8.36 -5.20
C PRO A 151 7.30 6.99 -4.56
N GLY A 152 6.13 6.77 -3.96
CA GLY A 152 5.73 5.47 -3.40
C GLY A 152 5.67 4.38 -4.47
N LEU A 153 5.05 4.69 -5.62
CA LEU A 153 4.93 3.74 -6.74
C LEU A 153 6.31 3.32 -7.28
N VAL A 154 7.20 4.31 -7.48
CA VAL A 154 8.58 4.07 -7.92
C VAL A 154 9.32 3.20 -6.91
N CYS A 155 9.17 3.49 -5.62
CA CYS A 155 9.82 2.70 -4.59
C CYS A 155 9.33 1.24 -4.58
N LEU A 156 8.01 1.00 -4.68
CA LEU A 156 7.48 -0.37 -4.74
C LEU A 156 8.02 -1.13 -5.96
N ALA A 157 8.04 -0.49 -7.13
CA ALA A 157 8.59 -1.09 -8.34
C ALA A 157 10.07 -1.48 -8.13
N LEU A 158 10.90 -0.55 -7.64
CA LEU A 158 12.31 -0.82 -7.37
C LEU A 158 12.50 -1.90 -6.30
N ALA A 159 11.66 -1.94 -5.27
CA ALA A 159 11.74 -2.92 -4.20
C ALA A 159 11.49 -4.35 -4.73
N LYS A 160 10.48 -4.52 -5.59
CA LYS A 160 10.20 -5.78 -6.31
C LYS A 160 11.41 -6.25 -7.12
N PHE A 161 12.03 -5.34 -7.89
CA PHE A 161 13.11 -5.71 -8.81
C PHE A 161 14.47 -5.90 -8.13
N LEU A 162 14.83 -5.04 -7.17
CA LEU A 162 16.18 -5.00 -6.60
C LEU A 162 16.36 -5.92 -5.40
N VAL A 163 15.35 -5.99 -4.51
CA VAL A 163 15.45 -6.70 -3.24
C VAL A 163 14.39 -7.78 -3.05
N ARG A 164 13.47 -7.93 -4.01
CA ARG A 164 12.34 -8.88 -3.96
C ARG A 164 11.49 -8.74 -2.68
N ALA A 165 11.38 -7.51 -2.17
CA ALA A 165 10.54 -7.22 -1.01
C ALA A 165 9.06 -7.42 -1.36
N GLU A 166 8.27 -7.73 -0.34
CA GLU A 166 6.82 -7.63 -0.41
C GLU A 166 6.41 -6.17 -0.50
N THR A 167 5.41 -5.87 -1.32
CA THR A 167 5.01 -4.48 -1.61
C THR A 167 3.55 -4.23 -1.27
N VAL A 168 3.31 -3.21 -0.45
CA VAL A 168 1.99 -2.82 0.01
C VAL A 168 1.67 -1.41 -0.48
N TRP A 169 0.64 -1.29 -1.31
CA TRP A 169 0.05 -0.02 -1.70
C TRP A 169 -1.22 0.23 -0.92
N ILE A 170 -1.26 1.33 -0.18
CA ILE A 170 -2.47 1.84 0.46
C ILE A 170 -2.83 3.15 -0.25
N ASP A 171 -3.93 3.15 -1.00
CA ASP A 171 -4.34 4.33 -1.73
C ASP A 171 -4.79 5.44 -0.77
N SER A 172 -4.61 6.69 -1.19
CA SER A 172 -4.88 7.84 -0.34
C SER A 172 -6.36 7.97 -0.01
N ILE A 173 -6.68 8.36 1.23
CA ILE A 173 -8.07 8.65 1.62
C ILE A 173 -8.71 9.76 0.76
N ALA A 174 -7.91 10.61 0.14
CA ALA A 174 -8.39 11.67 -0.76
C ALA A 174 -9.02 11.14 -2.06
N ASN A 175 -8.74 9.91 -2.45
CA ASN A 175 -9.23 9.31 -3.69
C ASN A 175 -10.58 8.62 -3.48
N CYS A 176 -11.64 9.39 -3.15
CA CYS A 176 -12.95 8.85 -2.80
C CYS A 176 -13.81 8.38 -3.97
N GLU A 177 -13.64 9.01 -5.14
CA GLU A 177 -14.44 8.74 -6.34
C GLU A 177 -13.74 7.80 -7.32
N GLN A 178 -12.41 7.90 -7.42
CA GLN A 178 -11.60 7.12 -8.34
C GLN A 178 -10.15 7.02 -7.84
N LEU A 179 -9.49 5.93 -8.20
CA LEU A 179 -8.06 5.72 -7.90
C LEU A 179 -7.19 6.73 -8.66
N SER A 180 -6.12 7.17 -8.01
CA SER A 180 -5.10 7.98 -8.70
C SER A 180 -4.43 7.20 -9.84
N SER A 181 -3.84 7.91 -10.81
CA SER A 181 -3.05 7.27 -11.88
C SER A 181 -1.93 6.38 -11.32
N SER A 182 -1.30 6.78 -10.21
CA SER A 182 -0.32 5.94 -9.52
C SER A 182 -0.97 4.75 -8.81
N GLY A 183 -2.15 4.94 -8.22
CA GLY A 183 -2.94 3.87 -7.60
C GLY A 183 -3.32 2.78 -8.61
N LEU A 184 -3.76 3.14 -9.81
CA LEU A 184 -4.03 2.19 -10.88
C LEU A 184 -2.75 1.44 -11.34
N GLN A 185 -1.63 2.14 -11.42
CA GLN A 185 -0.35 1.53 -11.80
C GLN A 185 0.20 0.59 -10.71
N ALA A 186 -0.16 0.83 -9.45
CA ALA A 186 0.28 0.02 -8.32
C ALA A 186 -0.14 -1.45 -8.47
N ARG A 187 -1.27 -1.75 -9.14
CA ARG A 187 -1.70 -3.12 -9.47
C ARG A 187 -0.59 -4.01 -10.06
N ARG A 188 0.36 -3.43 -10.80
CA ARG A 188 1.43 -4.21 -11.46
C ARG A 188 2.59 -4.56 -10.54
N VAL A 189 2.74 -3.86 -9.42
CA VAL A 189 3.94 -3.91 -8.58
C VAL A 189 3.64 -4.15 -7.11
N ALA A 190 2.39 -3.98 -6.67
CA ALA A 190 1.94 -4.24 -5.31
C ALA A 190 1.51 -5.71 -5.16
N ASP A 191 1.99 -6.36 -4.10
CA ASP A 191 1.45 -7.64 -3.63
C ASP A 191 0.14 -7.44 -2.89
N VAL A 192 0.02 -6.35 -2.14
CA VAL A 192 -1.21 -5.93 -1.46
C VAL A 192 -1.61 -4.56 -1.97
N TRP A 193 -2.81 -4.44 -2.55
CA TRP A 193 -3.31 -3.21 -3.17
C TRP A 193 -4.63 -2.80 -2.52
N LEU A 194 -4.60 -1.78 -1.66
CA LEU A 194 -5.74 -1.39 -0.82
C LEU A 194 -6.33 -0.03 -1.22
N THR A 195 -7.65 0.06 -1.14
CA THR A 195 -8.42 1.31 -1.18
C THR A 195 -9.00 1.64 0.20
N GLN A 196 -9.28 2.93 0.46
CA GLN A 196 -9.97 3.39 1.67
C GLN A 196 -11.50 3.41 1.49
N TRP A 197 -12.00 3.08 0.31
CA TRP A 197 -13.38 3.30 -0.08
C TRP A 197 -14.01 2.01 -0.62
N PRO A 198 -15.07 1.47 0.02
CA PRO A 198 -15.69 0.20 -0.38
C PRO A 198 -16.16 0.22 -1.83
N GLN A 199 -16.69 1.35 -2.32
CA GLN A 199 -17.19 1.48 -3.69
C GLN A 199 -16.10 1.39 -4.77
N LEU A 200 -14.82 1.52 -4.40
CA LEU A 200 -13.70 1.37 -5.32
C LEU A 200 -13.15 -0.07 -5.37
N GLN A 201 -13.65 -0.95 -4.51
CA GLN A 201 -13.35 -2.37 -4.58
C GLN A 201 -14.05 -2.99 -5.79
N GLY A 202 -13.35 -3.89 -6.48
CA GLY A 202 -13.92 -4.66 -7.59
C GLY A 202 -13.14 -5.95 -7.81
N GLN A 203 -13.68 -6.88 -8.61
CA GLN A 203 -13.08 -8.21 -8.83
C GLN A 203 -11.64 -8.17 -9.39
N GLN A 204 -11.24 -7.07 -10.02
CA GLN A 204 -9.86 -6.84 -10.48
C GLN A 204 -9.29 -5.51 -9.95
N GLY A 205 -9.97 -4.95 -8.96
CA GLY A 205 -9.64 -3.68 -8.31
C GLY A 205 -8.83 -3.91 -7.03
N PRO A 206 -8.51 -2.83 -6.32
CA PRO A 206 -7.91 -2.94 -5.00
C PRO A 206 -8.87 -3.59 -4.01
N ASP A 207 -8.32 -4.26 -3.01
CA ASP A 207 -9.07 -4.77 -1.88
C ASP A 207 -9.46 -3.62 -0.94
N TYR A 208 -10.59 -3.78 -0.24
CA TYR A 208 -11.02 -2.86 0.82
C TYR A 208 -11.03 -3.59 2.15
N TRP A 209 -10.14 -3.20 3.06
CA TRP A 209 -10.02 -3.81 4.40
C TRP A 209 -10.62 -2.94 5.52
N GLY A 210 -11.27 -1.84 5.15
CA GLY A 210 -11.69 -0.76 6.05
C GLY A 210 -11.00 0.55 5.70
N ALA A 211 -11.52 1.67 6.23
CA ALA A 211 -10.78 2.92 6.26
C ALA A 211 -9.62 2.77 7.29
N VAL A 212 -8.43 2.52 6.76
CA VAL A 212 -7.21 2.21 7.50
C VAL A 212 -6.43 3.48 7.87
N LEU A 213 -6.65 4.54 7.10
CA LEU A 213 -5.97 5.83 7.19
C LEU A 213 -6.82 6.93 7.83
#